data_AF-A0A971LY87-F1
#
_entry.id   AF-A0A971LY87-F1
#
_cell.length_a   1.000
_cell.length_b   1.000
_cell.length_c   1.000
_cell.angle_alpha   90.00
_cell.angle_beta   90.00
_cell.angle_gamma   90.00
#
_symmetry.space_group_name_H-M   'P 1'
#
loop_
_entity.id
_entity.type
_entity.pdbx_description
1 polymer ?
#
loop_
_entity_poly.entity_id
_entity_poly.type
_entity_poly.pdbx_seq_one_letter_code
_entity_poly.pdbx_strand_id
1 'polypeptide(L)'
;MLTPLDIHNKEFKRSIRGYDADEVDEFLDEIIKDYEKLYKENLNLKEQVENFQENINRYRELEDTLHNTLILAQQTAEEVKKNAEKEAELIIKNAHQKGEQIIFDAQQKILDLQEEYRSLQKTVQQFKAQFKGFLLAQLELVEDEKKEYVEPKTGDTLVVTKGN
;
A
#
# COMPACT_ATOMS: atom_id res chain seq x y z
N MET A 1 43.13 -19.24 -53.14
CA MET A 1 43.92 -18.07 -53.58
C MET A 1 45.37 -18.47 -53.55
N LEU A 2 46.19 -17.97 -54.48
CA LEU A 2 47.65 -18.14 -54.41
C LEU A 2 48.19 -17.37 -53.20
N THR A 3 49.15 -17.94 -52.51
CA THR A 3 49.95 -17.29 -51.48
C THR A 3 51.19 -16.65 -52.10
N PRO A 4 51.84 -15.68 -51.41
CA PRO A 4 53.13 -15.17 -51.86
C PRO A 4 54.17 -16.27 -52.11
N LEU A 5 54.14 -17.34 -51.30
CA LEU A 5 55.00 -18.52 -51.46
C LEU A 5 54.67 -19.32 -52.73
N ASP A 6 53.40 -19.38 -53.14
CA ASP A 6 52.99 -20.03 -54.39
C ASP A 6 53.47 -19.27 -55.63
N ILE A 7 53.62 -17.94 -55.53
CA ILE A 7 54.18 -17.09 -56.59
C ILE A 7 55.70 -17.28 -56.66
N HIS A 8 56.39 -17.27 -55.50
CA HIS A 8 57.83 -17.49 -55.42
C HIS A 8 58.25 -18.86 -55.99
N ASN A 9 57.49 -19.92 -55.70
CA ASN A 9 57.83 -21.28 -56.13
C ASN A 9 57.33 -21.60 -57.55
N LYS A 10 56.87 -20.59 -58.31
CA LYS A 10 56.27 -20.81 -59.63
C LYS A 10 57.34 -20.97 -60.70
N GLU A 11 57.50 -22.19 -61.22
CA GLU A 11 58.36 -22.42 -62.39
C GLU A 11 57.61 -22.23 -63.72
N PHE A 12 58.24 -21.50 -64.64
CA PHE A 12 57.74 -21.28 -66.01
C PHE A 12 58.52 -22.11 -67.03
N LYS A 13 57.82 -22.66 -68.04
CA LYS A 13 58.44 -23.40 -69.15
C LYS A 13 59.13 -22.44 -70.12
N ARG A 14 60.36 -22.76 -70.52
CA ARG A 14 61.11 -21.97 -71.53
C ARG A 14 60.57 -22.24 -72.94
N SER A 15 60.47 -21.18 -73.75
CA SER A 15 60.04 -21.24 -75.16
C SER A 15 60.98 -20.43 -76.05
N ILE A 16 61.13 -20.82 -77.32
CA ILE A 16 62.09 -20.22 -78.28
C ILE A 16 61.79 -18.74 -78.57
N ARG A 17 60.56 -18.28 -78.28
CA ARG A 17 60.15 -16.85 -78.31
C ARG A 17 59.36 -16.54 -77.04
N GLY A 18 60.06 -16.34 -75.93
CA GLY A 18 59.47 -16.01 -74.62
C GLY A 18 59.94 -14.64 -74.11
N TYR A 19 59.38 -14.24 -72.97
CA TYR A 19 59.89 -13.10 -72.19
C TYR A 19 61.29 -13.40 -71.64
N ASP A 20 62.06 -12.36 -71.36
CA ASP A 20 63.34 -12.48 -70.69
C ASP A 20 63.12 -13.01 -69.25
N ALA A 21 63.90 -14.02 -68.85
CA ALA A 21 63.72 -14.66 -67.55
C ALA A 21 64.14 -13.73 -66.41
N ASP A 22 65.21 -12.95 -66.59
CA ASP A 22 65.76 -12.10 -65.54
C ASP A 22 64.82 -10.90 -65.28
N GLU A 23 64.25 -10.30 -66.34
CA GLU A 23 63.25 -9.22 -66.20
C GLU A 23 61.94 -9.72 -65.55
N VAL A 24 61.52 -10.96 -65.88
CA VAL A 24 60.32 -11.56 -65.28
C VAL A 24 60.57 -11.87 -63.79
N ASP A 25 61.75 -12.38 -63.43
CA ASP A 25 62.08 -12.68 -62.04
C ASP A 25 62.16 -11.40 -61.19
N GLU A 26 62.78 -10.31 -61.69
CA GLU A 26 62.81 -9.01 -61.00
C GLU A 26 61.40 -8.43 -60.78
N PHE A 27 60.52 -8.55 -61.78
CA PHE A 27 59.13 -8.11 -61.64
C PHE A 27 58.32 -9.00 -60.68
N LEU A 28 58.56 -10.32 -60.68
CA LEU A 28 57.92 -11.24 -59.74
C LEU A 28 58.34 -10.96 -58.30
N ASP A 29 59.61 -10.59 -58.05
CA ASP A 29 60.09 -10.18 -56.73
C ASP A 29 59.37 -8.92 -56.20
N GLU A 30 59.11 -7.93 -57.07
CA GLU A 30 58.30 -6.76 -56.70
C GLU A 30 56.84 -7.15 -56.39
N ILE A 31 56.24 -8.00 -57.23
CA ILE A 31 54.87 -8.51 -57.01
C ILE A 31 54.78 -9.28 -55.70
N ILE A 32 55.76 -10.14 -55.38
CA ILE A 32 55.76 -10.93 -54.15
C ILE A 32 55.77 -10.02 -52.92
N LYS A 33 56.61 -8.97 -52.91
CA LYS A 33 56.68 -8.00 -51.80
C LYS A 33 55.35 -7.28 -51.58
N ASP A 34 54.75 -6.75 -52.65
CA ASP A 34 53.48 -6.04 -52.56
C ASP A 34 52.32 -6.97 -52.19
N TYR A 35 52.33 -8.19 -52.75
CA TYR A 35 51.31 -9.19 -52.46
C TYR A 35 51.42 -9.72 -51.03
N GLU A 36 52.62 -9.89 -50.46
CA GLU A 36 52.80 -10.19 -49.03
C GLU A 36 52.20 -9.11 -48.14
N LYS A 37 52.46 -7.84 -48.47
CA LYS A 37 51.92 -6.70 -47.71
C LYS A 37 50.40 -6.69 -47.74
N LEU A 38 49.81 -6.81 -48.93
CA LEU A 38 48.35 -6.88 -49.10
C LEU A 38 47.74 -8.10 -48.40
N TYR A 39 48.42 -9.24 -48.45
CA TYR A 39 47.96 -10.47 -47.81
C TYR A 39 47.92 -10.32 -46.29
N LYS A 40 48.99 -9.77 -45.67
CA LYS A 40 49.03 -9.48 -44.23
C LYS A 40 47.99 -8.46 -43.81
N GLU A 41 47.82 -7.38 -44.59
CA GLU A 41 46.80 -6.36 -44.32
C GLU A 41 45.38 -6.95 -44.42
N ASN A 42 45.11 -7.81 -45.41
CA ASN A 42 43.83 -8.48 -45.55
C ASN A 42 43.50 -9.39 -44.37
N LEU A 43 44.49 -10.13 -43.86
CA LEU A 43 44.32 -10.96 -42.67
C LEU A 43 44.00 -10.11 -41.44
N ASN A 44 44.76 -9.04 -41.21
CA ASN A 44 44.53 -8.12 -40.09
C ASN A 44 43.14 -7.45 -40.18
N LEU A 45 42.73 -7.01 -41.37
CA LEU A 45 41.40 -6.43 -41.58
C LEU A 45 40.29 -7.44 -41.32
N LYS A 46 40.46 -8.70 -41.74
CA LYS A 46 39.48 -9.77 -41.46
C LYS A 46 39.35 -10.03 -39.97
N GLU A 47 40.47 -10.09 -39.24
CA GLU A 47 40.47 -10.26 -37.79
C GLU A 47 39.79 -9.07 -37.08
N GLN A 48 40.05 -7.84 -37.52
CA GLN A 48 39.36 -6.67 -36.98
C GLN A 48 37.86 -6.69 -37.25
N VAL A 49 37.44 -7.09 -38.45
CA VAL A 49 36.02 -7.23 -38.80
C VAL A 49 35.34 -8.27 -37.91
N GLU A 50 35.98 -9.41 -37.68
CA GLU A 50 35.48 -10.45 -36.78
C GLU A 50 35.32 -9.91 -35.34
N ASN A 51 36.37 -9.27 -34.82
CA ASN A 51 36.35 -8.65 -33.49
C ASN A 51 35.24 -7.58 -33.35
N PHE A 52 35.07 -6.71 -34.35
CA PHE A 52 34.00 -5.71 -34.34
C PHE A 52 32.62 -6.36 -34.41
N GLN A 53 32.46 -7.42 -35.21
CA GLN A 53 31.19 -8.13 -35.32
C GLN A 53 30.81 -8.80 -34.00
N GLU A 54 31.76 -9.40 -33.29
CA GLU A 54 31.54 -9.93 -31.95
C GLU A 54 31.11 -8.84 -30.96
N ASN A 55 31.79 -7.69 -30.99
CA ASN A 55 31.46 -6.58 -30.10
C ASN A 55 30.07 -6.02 -30.38
N ILE A 56 29.68 -5.89 -31.65
CA ILE A 56 28.32 -5.48 -32.03
C ILE A 56 27.29 -6.46 -31.47
N ASN A 57 27.54 -7.78 -31.59
CA ASN A 57 26.62 -8.78 -31.06
C ASN A 57 26.50 -8.67 -29.53
N ARG A 58 27.63 -8.51 -28.82
CA ARG A 58 27.63 -8.28 -27.35
C ARG A 58 26.84 -7.02 -26.97
N TYR A 59 27.00 -5.93 -27.70
CA TYR A 59 26.26 -4.70 -27.43
C TYR A 59 24.76 -4.85 -27.67
N ARG A 60 24.35 -5.59 -28.70
CA ARG A 60 22.93 -5.88 -28.96
C ARG A 60 22.31 -6.71 -27.84
N GLU A 61 22.99 -7.75 -27.38
CA GLU A 61 22.51 -8.57 -26.24
C GLU A 61 22.38 -7.75 -24.96
N LEU A 62 23.33 -6.84 -24.71
CA LEU A 62 23.28 -5.92 -23.58
C LEU A 62 22.11 -4.93 -23.73
N GLU A 63 21.90 -4.37 -24.92
CA GLU A 63 20.79 -3.46 -25.22
C GLU A 63 19.44 -4.16 -24.99
N ASP A 64 19.26 -5.39 -25.48
CA ASP A 64 18.05 -6.18 -25.28
C ASP A 64 17.81 -6.44 -23.79
N THR A 65 18.86 -6.80 -23.05
CA THR A 65 18.75 -7.04 -21.61
C THR A 65 18.35 -5.77 -20.86
N LEU A 66 18.96 -4.63 -21.19
CA LEU A 66 18.65 -3.33 -20.59
C LEU A 66 17.22 -2.90 -20.92
N HIS A 67 16.80 -3.05 -22.19
CA HIS A 67 15.45 -2.73 -22.63
C HIS A 67 14.40 -3.56 -21.88
N ASN A 68 14.60 -4.88 -21.79
CA ASN A 68 13.71 -5.77 -21.05
C ASN A 68 13.66 -5.43 -19.56
N THR A 69 14.81 -5.12 -18.96
CA THR A 69 14.89 -4.70 -17.55
C THR A 69 14.14 -3.38 -17.31
N LEU A 70 14.26 -2.42 -18.24
CA LEU A 70 13.57 -1.13 -18.15
C LEU A 70 12.05 -1.31 -18.25
N ILE A 71 11.58 -2.15 -19.16
CA ILE A 71 10.16 -2.51 -19.28
C ILE A 71 9.66 -3.15 -17.99
N LEU A 72 10.39 -4.12 -17.45
CA LEU A 72 10.02 -4.80 -16.21
C LEU A 72 9.94 -3.83 -15.03
N ALA A 73 10.91 -2.93 -14.90
CA ALA A 73 10.92 -1.90 -13.87
C ALA A 73 9.70 -0.96 -14.01
N GLN A 74 9.38 -0.54 -15.24
CA GLN A 74 8.20 0.29 -15.51
C GLN A 74 6.90 -0.44 -15.17
N GLN A 75 6.75 -1.70 -15.58
CA GLN A 75 5.57 -2.52 -15.28
C GLN A 75 5.41 -2.71 -13.77
N THR A 76 6.50 -2.99 -13.07
CA THR A 76 6.50 -3.16 -11.61
C THR A 76 6.13 -1.85 -10.91
N ALA A 77 6.67 -0.71 -11.35
CA ALA A 77 6.32 0.59 -10.79
C ALA A 77 4.83 0.91 -10.99
N GLU A 78 4.27 0.63 -12.18
CA GLU A 78 2.85 0.84 -12.46
C GLU A 78 1.96 -0.10 -11.64
N GLU A 79 2.37 -1.36 -11.47
CA GLU A 79 1.66 -2.33 -10.63
C GLU A 79 1.64 -1.90 -9.15
N VAL A 80 2.79 -1.48 -8.61
CA VAL A 80 2.89 -0.96 -7.24
C VAL A 80 1.99 0.26 -7.05
N LYS A 81 2.02 1.20 -8.00
CA LYS A 81 1.17 2.39 -7.97
C LYS A 81 -0.31 2.01 -7.98
N LYS A 82 -0.73 1.14 -8.90
CA LYS A 82 -2.12 0.69 -9.02
C LYS A 82 -2.60 -0.04 -7.76
N ASN A 83 -1.74 -0.86 -7.16
CA ASN A 83 -2.08 -1.56 -5.93
C ASN A 83 -2.22 -0.58 -4.74
N ALA A 84 -1.32 0.40 -4.64
CA ALA A 84 -1.42 1.46 -3.62
C ALA A 84 -2.68 2.31 -3.78
N GLU A 85 -3.07 2.66 -5.03
CA GLU A 85 -4.31 3.39 -5.31
C GLU A 85 -5.55 2.59 -4.85
N LYS A 86 -5.63 1.29 -5.20
CA LYS A 86 -6.72 0.42 -4.74
C LYS A 86 -6.77 0.27 -3.23
N GLU A 87 -5.62 0.11 -2.59
CA GLU A 87 -5.55 -0.02 -1.13
C GLU A 87 -5.99 1.28 -0.45
N ALA A 88 -5.57 2.44 -0.96
CA ALA A 88 -6.00 3.74 -0.48
C ALA A 88 -7.53 3.92 -0.61
N GLU A 89 -8.11 3.57 -1.76
CA GLU A 89 -9.57 3.60 -1.97
C GLU A 89 -10.30 2.71 -0.95
N LEU A 90 -9.78 1.51 -0.69
CA LEU A 90 -10.36 0.57 0.26
C LEU A 90 -10.25 1.08 1.71
N ILE A 91 -9.13 1.69 2.08
CA ILE A 91 -8.96 2.34 3.39
C ILE A 91 -9.97 3.46 3.57
N ILE A 92 -10.10 4.35 2.57
CA ILE A 92 -11.07 5.46 2.61
C ILE A 92 -12.49 4.93 2.75
N LYS A 93 -12.86 3.92 1.94
CA LYS A 93 -14.18 3.29 2.00
C LYS A 93 -14.46 2.69 3.38
N ASN A 94 -13.52 1.94 3.95
CA ASN A 94 -13.67 1.31 5.26
C ASN A 94 -13.75 2.37 6.37
N ALA A 95 -12.97 3.45 6.27
CA ALA A 95 -13.02 4.56 7.22
C ALA A 95 -14.40 5.25 7.19
N HIS A 96 -14.95 5.49 6.00
CA HIS A 96 -16.31 6.03 5.86
C HIS A 96 -17.36 5.11 6.47
N GLN A 97 -17.35 3.82 6.12
CA GLN A 97 -18.31 2.85 6.66
C GLN A 97 -18.24 2.76 8.19
N LYS A 98 -17.02 2.74 8.75
CA LYS A 98 -16.83 2.70 10.20
C LYS A 98 -17.29 4.00 10.86
N GLY A 99 -17.06 5.15 10.21
CA GLY A 99 -17.57 6.45 10.66
C GLY A 99 -19.09 6.48 10.71
N GLU A 100 -19.75 6.02 9.64
CA GLU A 100 -21.21 5.90 9.58
C GLU A 100 -21.75 4.98 10.67
N GLN A 101 -21.10 3.83 10.89
CA GLN A 101 -21.49 2.90 11.95
C GLN A 101 -21.36 3.53 13.35
N ILE A 102 -20.27 4.25 13.62
CA ILE A 102 -20.09 4.95 14.90
C ILE A 102 -21.19 5.99 15.13
N ILE A 103 -21.54 6.75 14.09
CA ILE A 103 -22.63 7.75 14.18
C ILE A 103 -23.96 7.06 14.44
N PHE A 104 -24.26 5.98 13.73
CA PHE A 104 -25.47 5.19 13.92
C PHE A 104 -25.57 4.65 15.35
N ASP A 105 -24.50 4.01 15.84
CA ASP A 105 -24.44 3.45 17.19
C ASP A 105 -24.63 4.55 18.26
N ALA A 106 -24.03 5.72 18.06
CA ALA A 106 -24.19 6.86 18.95
C ALA A 106 -25.64 7.39 18.96
N GLN A 107 -26.29 7.46 17.79
CA GLN A 107 -27.69 7.87 17.68
C GLN A 107 -28.63 6.89 18.39
N GLN A 108 -28.42 5.58 18.23
CA GLN A 108 -29.19 4.57 18.97
C GLN A 108 -29.04 4.75 20.48
N LYS A 109 -27.80 4.95 20.95
CA LYS A 109 -27.52 5.15 22.38
C LYS A 109 -28.20 6.40 22.96
N ILE A 110 -28.31 7.47 22.15
CA ILE A 110 -29.04 8.68 22.54
C ILE A 110 -30.53 8.37 22.70
N LEU A 111 -31.13 7.60 21.78
CA LEU A 111 -32.53 7.21 21.87
C LEU A 111 -32.78 6.37 23.13
N ASP A 112 -31.94 5.37 23.39
CA ASP A 112 -32.04 4.52 24.58
C ASP A 112 -31.95 5.35 25.87
N LEU A 113 -30.97 6.26 25.96
CA LEU A 113 -30.82 7.17 27.10
C LEU A 113 -32.02 8.10 27.29
N GLN A 114 -32.64 8.55 26.20
CA GLN A 114 -33.85 9.37 26.27
C GLN A 114 -35.04 8.58 26.82
N GLU A 115 -35.21 7.33 26.41
CA GLU A 115 -36.24 6.44 26.95
C GLU A 115 -36.00 6.16 28.44
N GLU A 116 -34.77 5.82 28.83
CA GLU A 116 -34.39 5.61 30.22
C GLU A 116 -34.66 6.86 31.07
N TYR A 117 -34.24 8.03 30.60
CA TYR A 117 -34.47 9.31 31.28
C TYR A 117 -35.97 9.57 31.49
N ARG A 118 -36.79 9.33 30.45
CA ARG A 118 -38.24 9.50 30.53
C ARG A 118 -38.86 8.51 31.53
N SER A 119 -38.39 7.27 31.56
CA SER A 119 -38.84 6.26 32.52
C SER A 119 -38.50 6.65 33.95
N LEU A 120 -37.29 7.16 34.18
CA LEU A 120 -36.82 7.60 35.49
C LEU A 120 -37.62 8.80 35.99
N GLN A 121 -37.88 9.79 35.12
CA GLN A 121 -38.74 10.92 35.46
C GLN A 121 -40.15 10.47 35.88
N LYS A 122 -40.73 9.49 35.17
CA LYS A 122 -42.04 8.93 35.52
C LYS A 122 -42.01 8.27 36.90
N THR A 123 -40.99 7.47 37.18
CA THR A 123 -40.81 6.82 38.49
C THR A 123 -40.65 7.84 39.61
N VAL A 124 -39.86 8.90 39.41
CA VAL A 124 -39.71 9.99 40.39
C VAL A 124 -41.03 10.68 40.67
N GLN A 125 -41.84 10.95 39.63
CA GLN A 125 -43.16 11.56 39.81
C GLN A 125 -44.13 10.65 40.57
N GLN A 126 -44.13 9.35 40.25
CA GLN A 126 -44.94 8.35 40.95
C GLN A 126 -44.53 8.25 42.43
N PHE A 127 -43.23 8.19 42.71
CA PHE A 127 -42.71 8.16 44.07
C PHE A 127 -43.10 9.43 44.84
N LYS A 128 -42.94 10.62 44.24
CA LYS A 128 -43.37 11.88 44.87
C LYS A 128 -44.86 11.88 45.21
N ALA A 129 -45.71 11.40 44.31
CA ALA A 129 -47.15 11.33 44.54
C ALA A 129 -47.51 10.35 45.67
N GLN A 130 -46.92 9.15 45.65
CA GLN A 130 -47.10 8.13 46.69
C GLN A 130 -46.61 8.63 48.05
N PHE A 131 -45.44 9.25 48.11
CA PHE A 131 -44.86 9.76 49.35
C PHE A 131 -45.68 10.93 49.93
N LYS A 132 -46.15 11.84 49.07
CA LYS A 132 -47.08 12.90 49.50
C LYS A 132 -48.37 12.33 50.06
N GLY A 133 -48.95 11.32 49.39
CA GLY A 133 -50.15 10.64 49.87
C GLY A 133 -49.94 9.96 51.22
N PHE A 134 -48.80 9.27 51.39
CA PHE A 134 -48.41 8.66 52.66
C PHE A 134 -48.29 9.70 53.78
N LEU A 135 -47.60 10.82 53.55
CA LEU A 135 -47.46 11.87 54.54
C LEU A 135 -48.80 12.50 54.95
N LEU A 136 -49.69 12.75 53.97
CA LEU A 136 -51.03 13.28 54.27
C LEU A 136 -51.84 12.31 55.14
N ALA A 137 -51.80 11.01 54.84
CA ALA A 137 -52.49 10.00 55.65
C ALA A 137 -51.93 9.92 57.09
N GLN A 138 -50.60 10.03 57.26
CA GLN A 138 -49.98 10.07 58.59
C GLN A 138 -50.38 11.34 59.36
N LEU A 139 -50.52 12.46 58.67
CA LEU A 139 -50.90 13.73 59.28
C LEU A 139 -52.36 13.72 59.73
N GLU A 140 -53.26 13.14 58.92
CA GLU A 140 -54.68 12.94 59.25
C GLU A 140 -54.86 12.06 60.50
N LEU A 141 -54.10 10.96 60.61
CA LEU A 141 -54.12 10.09 61.81
C LEU A 141 -53.76 10.87 63.09
N VAL A 142 -52.72 11.69 63.06
CA VAL A 142 -52.28 12.50 64.21
C VAL A 142 -53.29 13.62 64.54
N GLU A 143 -53.94 14.19 63.54
CA GLU A 143 -54.97 15.22 63.74
C GLU A 143 -56.27 14.63 64.31
N ASP A 144 -56.65 13.41 63.94
CA ASP A 144 -57.79 12.72 64.54
C ASP A 144 -57.51 12.24 65.97
N GLU A 145 -56.29 11.76 66.29
CA GLU A 145 -55.89 11.48 67.68
C GLU A 145 -55.99 12.72 68.59
N LYS A 146 -55.74 13.92 68.07
CA LYS A 146 -55.92 15.18 68.82
C LYS A 146 -57.39 15.54 69.08
N LYS A 147 -58.33 15.08 68.26
CA LYS A 147 -59.78 15.32 68.48
C LYS A 147 -60.34 14.43 69.59
N GLU A 148 -59.73 13.28 69.84
CA GLU A 148 -60.11 12.35 70.92
C GLU A 148 -59.57 12.79 72.30
N TYR A 149 -58.54 13.63 72.33
CA TYR A 149 -58.01 14.19 73.58
C TYR A 149 -58.79 15.42 74.05
N VAL A 150 -59.88 15.19 74.79
CA VAL A 150 -60.59 16.24 75.56
C VAL A 150 -59.88 16.41 76.91
N GLU A 151 -59.35 17.60 77.19
CA GLU A 151 -58.75 17.92 78.50
C GLU A 151 -59.74 17.62 79.65
N PRO A 152 -59.33 16.90 80.71
CA PRO A 152 -60.15 16.75 81.89
C PRO A 152 -60.22 18.08 82.63
N LYS A 153 -61.41 18.69 82.66
CA LYS A 153 -61.68 19.89 83.46
C LYS A 153 -61.29 19.63 84.92
N THR A 154 -60.28 20.36 85.38
CA THR A 154 -59.81 20.31 86.77
C THR A 154 -60.60 21.35 87.59
N GLY A 155 -61.16 20.91 88.72
CA GLY A 155 -61.55 21.78 89.83
C GLY A 155 -63.04 22.06 89.95
N ASP A 156 -63.70 21.38 90.90
CA ASP A 156 -64.26 22.12 92.03
C ASP A 156 -64.38 21.26 93.29
N THR A 157 -64.39 21.98 94.40
CA THR A 157 -63.77 21.66 95.68
C THR A 157 -64.70 20.91 96.64
N LEU A 158 -64.09 20.14 97.55
CA LEU A 158 -64.65 19.52 98.75
C LEU A 158 -65.77 20.34 99.43
N VAL A 159 -66.89 19.68 99.77
CA VAL A 159 -67.67 20.05 100.95
C VAL A 159 -67.96 18.78 101.76
N VAL A 160 -67.29 18.73 102.91
CA VAL A 160 -67.59 17.86 104.05
C VAL A 160 -68.88 18.37 104.69
N THR A 161 -69.88 17.50 104.85
CA THR A 161 -70.84 17.62 105.97
C THR A 161 -71.22 16.25 106.49
N LYS A 162 -70.83 16.00 107.75
CA LYS A 162 -71.34 14.97 108.65
C LYS A 162 -72.85 15.14 108.89
N GLY A 163 -73.54 14.06 109.25
CA GLY A 163 -74.74 14.15 110.08
C GLY A 163 -75.71 12.98 110.02
N ASN A 164 -75.65 12.15 111.07
CA ASN A 164 -76.60 11.18 111.63
C ASN A 164 -76.98 9.92 110.84
#